data_AF-A0A953H6J7-F1
#
_entry.id   AF-A0A953H6J7-F1
#
_cell.length_a   1.000
_cell.length_b   1.000
_cell.length_c   1.000
_cell.angle_alpha   90.00
_cell.angle_beta   90.00
_cell.angle_gamma   90.00
#
_symmetry.space_group_name_H-M   'P 1'
#
loop_
_entity.id
_entity.type
_entity.pdbx_description
1 polymer ?
#
loop_
_entity_poly.entity_id
_entity_poly.type
_entity_poly.pdbx_seq_one_letter_code
_entity_poly.pdbx_strand_id
1 'polypeptide(L)'
;MKNNKLKAILQNGLVGLRSIFQVRNKFLFLLYTICMWMLYVLMVYVAFRAVSATEHLGWIPAMAVTAFGSIAIIFTPGGIGAYPPVAAAILSFYHVDSVSGIAAGWVSWTMQTAVVIILGLLALAALSFISPHKPKENEPTLVGTSA
;
A
#
# COMPACT_ATOMS: atom_id res chain seq x y z
N MET A 1 25.27 -11.46 22.34
CA MET A 1 23.93 -11.77 21.74
C MET A 1 23.32 -10.66 20.85
N LYS A 2 23.79 -9.39 20.83
CA LYS A 2 23.21 -8.31 19.97
C LYS A 2 23.55 -8.42 18.47
N ASN A 3 24.73 -8.94 18.10
CA ASN A 3 25.22 -8.93 16.70
C ASN A 3 24.41 -9.84 15.74
N ASN A 4 23.78 -10.91 16.26
CA ASN A 4 23.03 -11.83 15.42
C ASN A 4 21.67 -11.26 14.98
N LYS A 5 21.02 -10.43 15.82
CA LYS A 5 19.75 -9.77 15.46
C LYS A 5 19.95 -8.71 14.38
N LEU A 6 20.99 -7.90 14.50
CA LEU A 6 21.31 -6.88 13.49
C LEU A 6 21.70 -7.54 12.15
N LYS A 7 22.52 -8.59 12.20
CA LYS A 7 22.87 -9.39 11.01
C LYS A 7 21.63 -10.04 10.38
N ALA A 8 20.71 -10.56 11.19
CA ALA A 8 19.46 -11.14 10.68
C ALA A 8 18.55 -10.09 10.01
N ILE A 9 18.38 -8.90 10.59
CA ILE A 9 17.59 -7.81 9.98
C ILE A 9 18.21 -7.37 8.65
N LEU A 10 19.53 -7.18 8.60
CA LEU A 10 20.25 -6.83 7.37
C LEU A 10 20.14 -7.94 6.31
N GLN A 11 20.31 -9.19 6.70
CA GLN A 11 20.19 -10.33 5.80
C GLN A 11 18.76 -10.46 5.25
N ASN A 12 17.74 -10.27 6.08
CA ASN A 12 16.34 -10.28 5.65
C ASN A 12 16.03 -9.13 4.68
N GLY A 13 16.55 -7.91 4.96
CA GLY A 13 16.42 -6.76 4.05
C GLY A 13 17.09 -7.00 2.70
N LEU A 14 18.30 -7.58 2.69
CA LEU A 14 19.03 -7.93 1.46
C LEU A 14 18.32 -9.01 0.64
N VAL A 15 17.70 -10.00 1.31
CA VAL A 15 16.88 -11.02 0.64
C VAL A 15 15.65 -10.38 -0.01
N GLY A 16 14.98 -9.44 0.66
CA GLY A 16 13.86 -8.67 0.12
C GLY A 16 14.26 -7.87 -1.13
N LEU A 17 15.39 -7.16 -1.07
CA LEU A 17 15.92 -6.42 -2.23
C LEU A 17 16.25 -7.36 -3.40
N ARG A 18 16.83 -8.54 -3.13
CA ARG A 18 17.19 -9.52 -4.15
C ARG A 18 15.96 -10.14 -4.84
N SER A 19 14.84 -10.27 -4.11
CA SER A 19 13.57 -10.79 -4.65
C SER A 19 13.03 -9.94 -5.81
N ILE A 20 13.18 -8.61 -5.73
CA ILE A 20 12.75 -7.68 -6.80
C ILE A 20 13.50 -7.98 -8.11
N PHE A 21 14.74 -8.45 -8.05
CA PHE A 21 15.54 -8.78 -9.23
C PHE A 21 15.23 -10.16 -9.83
N GLN A 22 14.50 -11.02 -9.10
CA GLN A 22 14.12 -12.36 -9.54
C GLN A 22 12.77 -12.39 -10.29
N VAL A 23 12.14 -11.24 -10.49
CA VAL A 23 10.85 -11.15 -11.18
C VAL A 23 10.99 -11.56 -12.66
N ARG A 24 10.20 -12.56 -13.07
CA ARG A 24 10.26 -13.19 -14.41
C ARG A 24 10.12 -12.19 -15.55
N ASN A 25 9.23 -11.20 -15.42
CA ASN A 25 8.99 -10.18 -16.43
C ASN A 25 9.21 -8.76 -15.86
N LYS A 26 10.43 -8.25 -16.06
CA LYS A 26 10.85 -6.93 -15.55
C LYS A 26 10.06 -5.78 -16.17
N PHE A 27 9.68 -5.89 -17.44
CA PHE A 27 8.91 -4.85 -18.13
C PHE A 27 7.50 -4.73 -17.55
N LEU A 28 6.82 -5.86 -17.36
CA LEU A 28 5.47 -5.87 -16.80
C LEU A 28 5.44 -5.37 -15.36
N PHE A 29 6.46 -5.72 -14.57
CA PHE A 29 6.63 -5.20 -13.21
C PHE A 29 6.79 -3.66 -13.20
N LEU A 30 7.64 -3.12 -14.09
CA LEU A 30 7.86 -1.68 -14.19
C LEU A 30 6.57 -0.95 -14.62
N LEU A 31 5.85 -1.50 -15.61
CA LEU A 31 4.57 -0.95 -16.07
C LEU A 31 3.55 -0.87 -14.93
N TYR A 32 3.35 -1.96 -14.18
CA TYR A 32 2.43 -1.95 -13.04
C TYR A 32 2.89 -0.98 -11.94
N THR A 33 4.19 -0.90 -11.69
CA THR A 33 4.73 0.04 -10.70
C THR A 33 4.40 1.48 -11.08
N ILE A 34 4.70 1.90 -12.32
CA ILE A 34 4.40 3.25 -12.81
C ILE A 34 2.89 3.50 -12.80
N CYS A 35 2.08 2.53 -13.23
CA CYS A 35 0.63 2.62 -13.22
C CYS A 35 0.09 2.86 -11.79
N MET A 36 0.57 2.10 -10.81
CA MET A 36 0.19 2.28 -9.41
C MET A 36 0.56 3.68 -8.90
N TRP A 37 1.77 4.16 -9.20
CA TRP A 37 2.18 5.52 -8.84
C TRP A 37 1.25 6.58 -9.46
N MET A 38 0.95 6.48 -10.75
CA MET A 38 0.03 7.42 -11.42
C MET A 38 -1.36 7.40 -10.80
N LEU A 39 -1.91 6.22 -10.49
CA LEU A 39 -3.21 6.09 -9.84
C LEU A 39 -3.21 6.70 -8.43
N TYR A 40 -2.14 6.51 -7.66
CA TYR A 40 -2.00 7.13 -6.34
C TYR A 40 -1.93 8.65 -6.41
N VAL A 41 -1.17 9.19 -7.37
CA VAL A 41 -1.08 10.64 -7.60
C VAL A 41 -2.43 11.18 -8.05
N LEU A 42 -3.11 10.49 -8.96
CA LEU A 42 -4.45 10.86 -9.43
C LEU A 42 -5.44 10.90 -8.27
N MET A 43 -5.38 9.92 -7.38
CA MET A 43 -6.24 9.83 -6.22
C MET A 43 -6.01 11.01 -5.24
N VAL A 44 -4.76 11.39 -4.97
CA VAL A 44 -4.45 12.60 -4.17
C VAL A 44 -4.88 13.88 -4.87
N TYR A 45 -4.68 13.96 -6.20
CA TYR A 45 -5.11 15.09 -7.00
C TYR A 45 -6.63 15.29 -6.96
N VAL A 46 -7.41 14.21 -7.05
CA VAL A 46 -8.86 14.26 -6.88
C VAL A 46 -9.24 14.68 -5.46
N ALA A 47 -8.50 14.24 -4.44
CA ALA A 47 -8.73 14.68 -3.06
C ALA A 47 -8.51 16.18 -2.86
N PHE A 48 -7.56 16.80 -3.58
CA PHE A 48 -7.39 18.26 -3.57
C PHE A 48 -8.61 19.00 -4.13
N ARG A 49 -9.28 18.44 -5.13
CA ARG A 49 -10.52 19.03 -5.68
C ARG A 49 -11.69 18.99 -4.70
N ALA A 50 -11.62 18.17 -3.65
CA ALA A 50 -12.65 18.10 -2.62
C ALA A 50 -12.50 19.17 -1.52
N VAL A 51 -11.35 19.86 -1.45
CA VAL A 51 -11.07 20.87 -0.43
C VAL A 51 -10.78 22.21 -1.13
N SER A 52 -11.61 23.22 -0.86
CA SER A 52 -11.53 24.53 -1.55
C SER A 52 -10.15 25.19 -1.45
N ALA A 53 -9.47 25.05 -0.32
CA ALA A 53 -8.14 25.60 -0.10
C ALA A 53 -7.03 24.89 -0.90
N THR A 54 -7.24 23.67 -1.40
CA THR A 54 -6.24 22.91 -2.18
C THR A 54 -6.65 22.71 -3.64
N GLU A 55 -7.83 23.18 -4.05
CA GLU A 55 -8.34 23.00 -5.42
C GLU A 55 -7.42 23.59 -6.50
N HIS A 56 -6.70 24.67 -6.20
CA HIS A 56 -5.77 25.30 -7.14
C HIS A 56 -4.48 24.49 -7.37
N LEU A 57 -4.23 23.44 -6.57
CA LEU A 57 -3.01 22.63 -6.65
C LEU A 57 -3.02 21.70 -7.86
N GLY A 58 -1.84 21.59 -8.48
CA GLY A 58 -1.61 20.72 -9.64
C GLY A 58 -1.07 19.34 -9.28
N TRP A 59 -0.43 18.72 -10.27
CA TRP A 59 0.14 17.37 -10.16
C TRP A 59 1.41 17.30 -9.29
N ILE A 60 2.24 18.34 -9.28
CA ILE A 60 3.51 18.35 -8.53
C ILE A 60 3.28 18.24 -7.01
N PRO A 61 2.41 19.06 -6.38
CA PRO A 61 2.06 18.87 -4.97
C PRO A 61 1.45 17.50 -4.69
N ALA A 62 0.63 16.96 -5.60
CA ALA A 62 0.03 15.63 -5.44
C ALA A 62 1.09 14.53 -5.42
N MET A 63 2.06 14.58 -6.34
CA MET A 63 3.22 13.68 -6.37
C MET A 63 4.04 13.77 -5.08
N ALA A 64 4.29 14.98 -4.57
CA ALA A 64 5.01 15.18 -3.33
C ALA A 64 4.26 14.56 -2.14
N VAL A 65 2.96 14.85 -2.00
CA VAL A 65 2.12 14.26 -0.93
C VAL A 65 2.07 12.74 -1.04
N THR A 66 1.97 12.16 -2.25
CA THR A 66 2.04 10.71 -2.45
C THR A 66 3.38 10.13 -2.01
N ALA A 67 4.50 10.73 -2.43
CA ALA A 67 5.83 10.23 -2.12
C ALA A 67 6.14 10.31 -0.61
N PHE A 68 5.94 11.48 0.01
CA PHE A 68 6.20 11.65 1.44
C PHE A 68 5.13 10.99 2.32
N GLY A 69 3.88 10.93 1.85
CA GLY A 69 2.81 10.18 2.52
C GLY A 69 3.10 8.68 2.59
N SER A 70 3.76 8.10 1.58
CA SER A 70 4.19 6.69 1.62
C SER A 70 5.17 6.41 2.77
N ILE A 71 6.02 7.40 3.10
CA ILE A 71 6.94 7.30 4.24
C ILE A 71 6.16 7.33 5.56
N ALA A 72 5.11 8.15 5.67
CA ALA A 72 4.25 8.18 6.86
C ALA A 72 3.60 6.80 7.14
N ILE A 73 3.22 6.08 6.08
CA ILE A 73 2.66 4.72 6.18
C ILE A 73 3.70 3.69 6.65
N ILE A 74 4.99 3.92 6.40
CA ILE A 74 6.07 3.04 6.91
C ILE A 74 6.24 3.22 8.42
N PHE A 75 6.09 4.46 8.93
CA PHE A 75 6.31 4.78 10.34
C PHE A 75 5.14 4.37 11.24
N THR A 76 3.90 4.40 10.76
CA THR A 76 2.72 4.01 11.55
C THR A 76 1.86 2.95 10.86
N PRO A 77 1.19 2.05 11.60
CA PRO A 77 0.32 1.04 10.99
C PRO A 77 -0.74 1.69 10.08
N GLY A 78 -0.64 1.43 8.77
CA GLY A 78 -1.56 1.99 7.77
C GLY A 78 -1.51 3.51 7.62
N GLY A 79 -0.49 4.19 8.17
CA GLY A 79 -0.35 5.65 8.08
C GLY A 79 -1.36 6.45 8.89
N ILE A 80 -2.21 5.81 9.70
CA ILE A 80 -3.23 6.49 10.50
C ILE A 80 -2.55 7.46 11.47
N GLY A 81 -3.07 8.70 11.54
CA GLY A 81 -2.55 9.77 12.38
C GLY A 81 -1.24 10.42 11.91
N ALA A 82 -0.38 9.71 11.16
CA ALA A 82 0.88 10.27 10.62
C ALA A 82 0.71 10.88 9.23
N TYR A 83 -0.15 10.28 8.39
CA TYR A 83 -0.35 10.74 7.01
C TYR A 83 -0.89 12.18 6.92
N PRO A 84 -1.96 12.58 7.66
CA PRO A 84 -2.51 13.94 7.51
C PRO A 84 -1.56 15.07 7.94
N PRO A 85 -0.81 14.97 9.06
CA PRO A 85 0.20 15.96 9.39
C PRO A 85 1.36 16.03 8.39
N VAL A 86 1.78 14.89 7.82
CA VAL A 86 2.82 14.86 6.77
C VAL A 86 2.31 15.53 5.50
N ALA A 87 1.07 15.24 5.07
CA ALA A 87 0.45 15.91 3.94
C ALA A 87 0.38 17.43 4.17
N ALA A 88 -0.03 17.87 5.37
CA ALA A 88 -0.06 19.28 5.74
C ALA A 88 1.33 19.94 5.70
N ALA A 89 2.36 19.25 6.19
CA ALA A 89 3.73 19.74 6.14
C ALA A 89 4.21 19.93 4.69
N ILE A 90 3.90 18.99 3.79
CA ILE A 90 4.22 19.14 2.37
C ILE A 90 3.42 20.28 1.72
N LEU A 91 2.13 20.38 2.02
CA LEU A 91 1.25 21.41 1.48
C LEU A 91 1.59 22.83 1.97
N SER A 92 2.27 22.95 3.12
CA SER A 92 2.76 24.25 3.61
C SER A 92 3.77 24.91 2.66
N PHE A 93 4.56 24.11 1.91
CA PHE A 93 5.45 24.63 0.86
C PHE A 93 4.71 25.21 -0.34
N TYR A 94 3.41 24.89 -0.46
CA TYR A 94 2.52 25.38 -1.50
C TYR A 94 1.52 26.41 -0.95
N HIS A 95 1.84 27.06 0.19
CA HIS A 95 1.04 28.13 0.80
C HIS A 95 -0.37 27.72 1.23
N VAL A 96 -0.57 26.43 1.53
CA VAL A 96 -1.81 25.93 2.14
C VAL A 96 -1.68 26.01 3.66
N ASP A 97 -2.71 26.51 4.34
CA ASP A 97 -2.72 26.56 5.79
C ASP A 97 -2.76 25.15 6.41
N SER A 98 -2.28 25.02 7.65
CA SER A 98 -2.17 23.72 8.32
C SER A 98 -3.52 23.01 8.48
N VAL A 99 -4.60 23.74 8.72
CA VAL A 99 -5.94 23.15 8.93
C VAL A 99 -6.44 22.55 7.62
N SER A 100 -6.36 23.30 6.53
CA SER A 100 -6.72 22.82 5.19
C SER A 100 -5.82 21.68 4.71
N GLY A 101 -4.52 21.75 5.00
CA GLY A 101 -3.56 20.70 4.66
C GLY A 101 -3.86 19.38 5.39
N ILE A 102 -4.19 19.46 6.68
CA ILE A 102 -4.62 18.30 7.48
C ILE A 102 -5.95 17.76 6.94
N ALA A 103 -6.91 18.62 6.60
CA ALA A 103 -8.18 18.21 6.02
C ALA A 103 -7.98 17.46 4.69
N ALA A 104 -7.18 18.01 3.78
CA ALA A 104 -6.84 17.35 2.51
C ALA A 104 -6.16 15.98 2.74
N GLY A 105 -5.25 15.91 3.71
CA GLY A 105 -4.59 14.67 4.10
C GLY A 105 -5.55 13.61 4.67
N TRP A 106 -6.56 14.03 5.45
CA TRP A 106 -7.61 13.13 5.93
C TRP A 106 -8.53 12.65 4.81
N VAL A 107 -8.91 13.54 3.89
CA VAL A 107 -9.74 13.18 2.74
C VAL A 107 -9.02 12.12 1.91
N SER A 108 -7.75 12.35 1.56
CA SER A 108 -7.01 11.37 0.76
C SER A 108 -6.81 10.04 1.51
N TRP A 109 -6.32 10.08 2.76
CA TRP A 109 -6.11 8.85 3.53
C TRP A 109 -7.41 8.04 3.72
N THR A 110 -8.52 8.71 3.99
CA THR A 110 -9.82 8.05 4.21
C THR A 110 -10.35 7.42 2.94
N MET A 111 -10.24 8.11 1.79
CA MET A 111 -10.66 7.55 0.50
C MET A 111 -9.87 6.28 0.17
N GLN A 112 -8.55 6.28 0.37
CA GLN A 112 -7.73 5.11 0.17
C GLN A 112 -8.14 3.96 1.11
N THR A 113 -8.27 4.27 2.40
CA THR A 113 -8.62 3.28 3.43
C THR A 113 -10.02 2.70 3.20
N ALA A 114 -10.99 3.53 2.83
CA ALA A 114 -12.35 3.10 2.52
C ALA A 114 -12.37 2.12 1.35
N VAL A 115 -11.65 2.41 0.25
CA VAL A 115 -11.55 1.49 -0.90
C VAL A 115 -10.95 0.15 -0.47
N VAL A 116 -9.88 0.15 0.33
CA VAL A 116 -9.25 -1.09 0.82
C VAL A 116 -10.22 -1.90 1.70
N ILE A 117 -10.95 -1.24 2.61
CA ILE A 117 -11.94 -1.91 3.47
C ILE A 117 -13.08 -2.50 2.63
N ILE A 118 -13.67 -1.71 1.73
CA ILE A 118 -14.80 -2.16 0.90
C ILE A 118 -14.39 -3.33 0.00
N LEU A 119 -13.29 -3.19 -0.74
CA LEU A 119 -12.82 -4.27 -1.62
C LEU A 119 -12.37 -5.51 -0.84
N GLY A 120 -11.75 -5.31 0.33
CA GLY A 120 -11.38 -6.40 1.23
C GLY A 120 -12.59 -7.19 1.73
N LEU A 121 -13.65 -6.49 2.16
CA LEU A 121 -14.90 -7.13 2.58
C LEU A 121 -15.60 -7.86 1.41
N LEU A 122 -15.61 -7.26 0.22
CA LEU A 122 -16.15 -7.90 -0.98
C LEU A 122 -15.37 -9.17 -1.35
N ALA A 123 -14.04 -9.14 -1.24
CA ALA A 123 -13.21 -10.31 -1.48
C ALA A 123 -13.47 -11.44 -0.46
N LEU A 124 -13.66 -11.10 0.81
CA LEU A 124 -14.02 -12.09 1.85
C LEU A 124 -15.42 -12.67 1.61
N ALA A 125 -16.39 -11.85 1.25
CA ALA A 125 -17.71 -12.31 0.88
C ALA A 125 -17.64 -13.25 -0.35
N ALA A 126 -16.95 -12.85 -1.40
CA ALA A 126 -16.75 -13.68 -2.59
C ALA A 126 -16.09 -15.03 -2.26
N LEU A 127 -15.09 -15.04 -1.37
CA LEU A 127 -14.45 -16.26 -0.91
C LEU A 127 -15.42 -17.17 -0.14
N SER A 128 -16.32 -16.62 0.68
CA SER A 128 -17.33 -17.41 1.39
C SER A 128 -18.33 -18.11 0.46
N PHE A 129 -18.56 -17.58 -0.75
CA PHE A 129 -19.40 -18.20 -1.77
C PHE A 129 -18.66 -19.20 -2.66
N ILE A 130 -17.32 -19.14 -2.70
CA ILE A 130 -16.49 -20.11 -3.42
C ILE A 130 -16.22 -21.28 -2.48
N SER A 131 -16.78 -22.46 -2.80
CA SER A 131 -16.54 -23.66 -2.00
C SER A 131 -15.04 -23.94 -1.87
N PRO A 132 -14.52 -24.21 -0.65
CA PRO A 132 -13.11 -24.56 -0.48
C PRO A 132 -12.81 -25.80 -1.33
N HIS A 133 -11.85 -25.66 -2.25
CA HIS A 133 -11.34 -26.79 -3.02
C HIS A 133 -10.68 -27.75 -2.04
N LYS A 134 -11.32 -28.90 -1.76
CA LYS A 134 -10.73 -29.93 -0.91
C LYS A 134 -9.39 -30.34 -1.52
N PRO A 135 -8.27 -30.28 -0.78
CA PRO A 135 -7.02 -30.87 -1.23
C PRO A 135 -7.30 -32.34 -1.58
N LYS A 136 -6.86 -32.79 -2.75
CA LYS A 136 -6.91 -34.22 -3.10
C LYS A 136 -6.07 -34.97 -2.07
N GLU A 137 -6.72 -35.64 -1.14
CA GLU A 137 -6.07 -36.57 -0.23
C GLU A 137 -5.60 -37.74 -1.09
N ASN A 138 -4.28 -37.86 -1.20
CA ASN A 138 -3.64 -38.88 -2.01
C ASN A 138 -4.09 -40.25 -1.48
N GLU A 139 -4.60 -41.05 -2.41
CA GLU A 139 -5.00 -42.45 -2.28
C GLU A 139 -4.18 -43.19 -1.21
N PRO A 140 -4.81 -43.94 -0.28
CA PRO A 140 -4.06 -44.77 0.64
C PRO A 140 -3.24 -45.75 -0.21
N THR A 141 -1.92 -45.60 -0.16
CA THR A 141 -1.01 -46.65 -0.59
C THR A 141 -1.45 -47.90 0.14
N LEU A 142 -2.09 -48.82 -0.60
CA LEU A 142 -2.35 -50.18 -0.15
C LEU A 142 -0.97 -50.83 0.03
N VAL A 143 -0.35 -50.56 1.18
CA VAL A 143 0.68 -51.42 1.72
C VAL A 143 -0.04 -52.72 2.01
N GLY A 144 0.21 -53.69 1.13
CA GLY A 144 -0.46 -54.96 1.09
C GLY A 144 -0.57 -55.62 2.46
N THR A 145 -1.80 -55.89 2.83
CA THR A 145 -2.14 -57.17 3.45
C THR A 145 -1.77 -58.29 2.46
N SER A 146 -0.74 -59.07 2.77
CA SER A 146 -0.71 -60.51 2.52
C SER A 146 0.59 -61.15 3.03
N ALA A 147 0.43 -62.04 4.01
CA ALA A 147 1.23 -63.22 4.36
C ALA A 147 2.69 -63.04 4.80
#